data_AF-A0A820LDU6-F1
#
_entry.id   AF-A0A820LDU6-F1
#
_cell.length_a   1.000
_cell.length_b   1.000
_cell.length_c   1.000
_cell.angle_alpha   90.00
_cell.angle_beta   90.00
_cell.angle_gamma   90.00
#
_symmetry.space_group_name_H-M   'P 1'
#
loop_
_entity.id
_entity.type
_entity.pdbx_description
1 polymer ?
#
loop_
_entity_poly.entity_id
_entity_poly.type
_entity_poly.pdbx_seq_one_letter_code
_entity_poly.pdbx_strand_id
1 'polypeptide(L)' 'KDHWAPNSPDLNPLDYSIWDEFARSINWGIITSRDTLIKELKCAVKKSRQHVVLQSCSSWTVRLQRVLKNDGRYLH' A
#
# COMPACT_ATOMS: atom_id res chain seq x y z
N LYS A 1 20.89 -11.21 0.61
CA LYS A 1 20.25 -10.89 1.91
C LYS A 1 19.33 -9.72 1.65
N ASP A 2 18.03 -9.87 1.91
CA ASP A 2 17.03 -8.86 1.58
C ASP A 2 17.38 -7.52 2.25
N HIS A 3 17.44 -6.46 1.43
CA HIS A 3 17.83 -5.11 1.85
C HIS A 3 16.75 -4.38 2.66
N TRP A 4 15.62 -5.05 2.96
CA TRP A 4 14.50 -4.46 3.69
C TRP A 4 14.65 -4.61 5.19
N ALA A 5 14.44 -3.51 5.90
CA ALA A 5 14.38 -3.54 7.35
C ALA A 5 13.17 -4.38 7.80
N PRO A 6 13.33 -5.22 8.84
CA PRO A 6 12.21 -5.98 9.39
C PRO A 6 11.14 -5.02 9.92
N ASN A 7 9.88 -5.48 9.94
CA ASN A 7 8.74 -4.74 10.50
C ASN A 7 8.61 -3.29 10.00
N SER A 8 8.91 -3.02 8.72
CA SER A 8 8.94 -1.66 8.17
C SER A 8 7.84 -1.41 7.15
N PRO A 9 6.54 -1.48 7.52
CA PRO A 9 5.45 -1.14 6.59
C PRO A 9 5.55 0.32 6.12
N ASP A 10 6.21 1.17 6.92
CA ASP A 10 6.50 2.55 6.55
C ASP A 10 7.44 2.73 5.35
N LEU A 11 8.12 1.67 4.94
CA LEU A 11 9.01 1.69 3.80
C LEU A 11 8.53 0.81 2.65
N ASN A 12 7.39 0.13 2.79
CA ASN A 12 6.81 -0.69 1.75
C ASN A 12 5.64 0.03 1.05
N PRO A 13 5.76 0.43 -0.23
CA PRO A 13 4.70 1.13 -0.97
C PRO A 13 3.37 0.38 -1.02
N LEU A 14 3.41 -0.95 -0.96
CA LEU A 14 2.19 -1.75 -0.89
C LEU A 14 1.44 -1.48 0.42
N ASP A 15 2.16 -1.49 1.54
CA ASP A 15 1.59 -1.37 2.88
C ASP A 15 1.10 0.04 3.18
N TYR A 16 1.89 1.07 2.86
CA TYR A 16 1.52 2.44 3.20
C TYR A 16 0.59 3.14 2.18
N SER A 17 0.29 2.50 1.04
CA SER A 17 -0.49 3.15 -0.01
C SER A 17 -1.40 2.21 -0.79
N ILE A 18 -0.88 1.14 -1.40
CA ILE A 18 -1.65 0.39 -2.40
C ILE A 18 -2.79 -0.41 -1.76
N TRP A 19 -2.57 -1.03 -0.60
CA TRP A 19 -3.62 -1.75 0.10
C TRP A 19 -4.78 -0.84 0.53
N ASP A 20 -4.46 0.37 0.98
CA ASP A 20 -5.45 1.40 1.32
C ASP A 20 -6.29 1.81 0.10
N GLU A 21 -5.67 1.99 -1.07
CA GLU A 21 -6.37 2.32 -2.32
C GLU A 21 -7.33 1.19 -2.74
N PHE A 22 -6.90 -0.06 -2.62
CA PHE A 22 -7.77 -1.20 -2.89
C PHE A 22 -8.93 -1.26 -1.89
N ALA A 23 -8.65 -1.10 -0.60
CA ALA A 23 -9.67 -1.13 0.44
C ALA A 23 -10.74 -0.05 0.24
N ARG A 24 -10.36 1.15 -0.24
CA ARG A 24 -11.32 2.24 -0.56
C ARG A 24 -12.14 1.98 -1.81
N SER A 25 -11.64 1.20 -2.76
CA SER A 25 -12.30 0.97 -4.06
C SER A 25 -13.14 -0.31 -4.12
N ILE A 26 -12.97 -1.20 -3.17
CA ILE A 26 -13.77 -2.42 -2.99
C ILE A 26 -15.18 -2.06 -2.51
N ASN A 27 -16.20 -2.65 -3.13
CA ASN A 27 -17.56 -2.61 -2.58
C ASN A 27 -17.73 -3.70 -1.53
N TRP A 28 -17.48 -3.36 -0.26
CA TRP A 28 -17.56 -4.33 0.85
C TRP A 28 -18.96 -4.93 1.06
N GLY A 29 -20.02 -4.22 0.67
CA GLY A 29 -21.41 -4.67 0.87
C GLY A 29 -21.82 -5.89 0.03
N ILE A 30 -21.06 -6.22 -1.03
CA ILE A 30 -21.34 -7.37 -1.90
C ILE A 30 -20.46 -8.58 -1.61
N ILE A 31 -19.59 -8.50 -0.61
CA ILE A 31 -18.65 -9.57 -0.27
C ILE A 31 -19.31 -10.53 0.69
N THR A 32 -19.62 -11.72 0.20
CA THR A 32 -20.26 -12.81 0.98
C THR A 32 -19.46 -14.10 0.93
N SER A 33 -18.46 -14.18 0.05
CA SER A 33 -17.62 -15.35 -0.14
C SER A 33 -16.21 -14.98 -0.60
N ARG A 34 -15.29 -15.94 -0.51
CA ARG A 34 -13.93 -15.82 -1.05
C ARG A 34 -13.94 -15.40 -2.52
N ASP A 35 -14.85 -15.95 -3.32
CA ASP A 35 -14.93 -15.67 -4.76
C ASP A 35 -15.37 -14.23 -5.03
N THR A 36 -16.35 -13.72 -4.29
CA THR A 36 -16.79 -12.33 -4.38
C THR A 36 -15.66 -11.36 -3.98
N LEU A 37 -14.88 -11.70 -2.94
CA LEU A 37 -13.71 -10.93 -2.54
C LEU A 37 -12.62 -10.91 -3.62
N ILE A 38 -12.27 -12.08 -4.19
CA ILE A 38 -11.27 -12.17 -5.27
C ILE A 38 -11.70 -11.34 -6.48
N LYS A 39 -13.00 -11.37 -6.82
CA LYS A 39 -13.56 -10.60 -7.93
C LYS A 39 -13.43 -9.10 -7.67
N GLU A 40 -13.84 -8.63 -6.50
CA GLU A 40 -13.76 -7.21 -6.14
C GLU A 40 -12.31 -6.71 -6.06
N LEU A 41 -11.38 -7.51 -5.51
CA LEU A 41 -9.95 -7.19 -5.51
C LEU A 41 -9.40 -7.03 -6.94
N LYS A 42 -9.73 -7.94 -7.85
CA LYS A 42 -9.33 -7.81 -9.27
C LYS A 42 -9.92 -6.55 -9.92
N CYS A 43 -11.15 -6.19 -9.56
CA CYS A 43 -11.79 -4.96 -10.03
C CYS A 43 -11.10 -3.70 -9.46
N ALA A 44 -10.74 -3.70 -8.18
CA ALA A 44 -9.98 -2.62 -7.53
C ALA A 44 -8.63 -2.39 -8.22
N VAL A 45 -7.87 -3.46 -8.48
CA VAL A 45 -6.59 -3.39 -9.22
C VAL A 45 -6.79 -2.76 -10.61
N LYS A 46 -7.83 -3.16 -11.36
CA LYS A 46 -8.12 -2.62 -12.70
C LYS A 46 -8.56 -1.15 -12.67
N LYS A 47 -9.24 -0.72 -11.62
CA LYS A 47 -9.69 0.68 -11.43
C LYS A 47 -8.57 1.59 -10.93
N SER A 48 -7.52 1.01 -10.35
CA SER A 48 -6.42 1.76 -9.76
C SER A 48 -5.72 2.59 -10.81
N ARG A 49 -5.58 3.88 -10.53
CA ARG A 49 -4.98 4.82 -11.46
C ARG A 49 -3.47 4.65 -11.44
N GLN A 50 -2.83 4.58 -12.62
CA GLN A 50 -1.37 4.43 -12.74
C GLN A 50 -0.61 5.49 -11.93
N HIS A 51 -1.13 6.71 -11.85
CA HIS A 51 -0.50 7.78 -11.07
C HIS A 51 -0.38 7.44 -9.57
N VAL A 52 -1.31 6.67 -8.99
CA VAL A 52 -1.26 6.27 -7.57
C VAL A 52 -0.07 5.36 -7.33
N VAL A 53 0.14 4.40 -8.23
CA VAL A 53 1.31 3.49 -8.18
C VAL A 53 2.60 4.29 -8.30
N LEU A 54 2.69 5.17 -9.30
CA LEU A 54 3.88 6.01 -9.49
C LEU A 54 4.15 6.92 -8.28
N GLN A 55 3.12 7.58 -7.74
CA GLN A 55 3.27 8.42 -6.56
C GLN A 55 3.66 7.63 -5.30
N SER A 56 3.14 6.42 -5.12
CA SER A 56 3.54 5.55 -4.00
C SER A 56 5.04 5.26 -4.06
N CYS A 57 5.56 4.94 -5.25
CA CYS A 57 6.99 4.70 -5.46
C CYS A 57 7.83 5.97 -5.28
N SER A 58 7.40 7.09 -5.85
CA SER A 58 8.11 8.38 -5.72
C SER A 58 8.15 8.89 -4.27
N SER A 59 7.15 8.56 -3.46
CA SER A 59 7.11 8.94 -2.04
C SER A 59 8.12 8.17 -1.19
N TRP A 60 8.63 7.03 -1.66
CA TRP A 60 9.49 6.14 -0.88
C TRP A 60 10.73 6.87 -0.34
N THR A 61 11.44 7.62 -1.18
CA THR A 61 12.67 8.32 -0.77
C THR A 61 12.39 9.35 0.33
N VAL A 62 11.26 10.05 0.25
CA VAL A 62 10.84 11.01 1.28
C VAL A 62 10.53 10.28 2.60
N ARG A 63 9.85 9.13 2.56
CA ARG A 63 9.56 8.34 3.75
C ARG A 63 10.84 7.79 4.38
N LEU A 64 11.77 7.27 3.57
CA LEU A 64 13.08 6.83 4.05
C LEU A 64 13.83 7.96 4.78
N GLN A 65 13.89 9.15 4.18
CA GLN A 65 14.51 10.31 4.82
C GLN A 65 13.85 10.68 6.15
N ARG A 66 12.51 10.56 6.25
CA ARG A 66 11.79 10.81 7.51
C ARG A 66 12.13 9.76 8.57
N VAL A 67 12.20 8.48 8.20
CA VAL A 67 12.60 7.41 9.12
C VAL A 67 14.02 7.65 9.63
N LEU A 68 14.96 8.02 8.76
CA LEU A 68 16.33 8.36 9.15
C LEU A 68 16.39 9.55 10.10
N LYS A 69 15.59 10.59 9.85
CA LYS A 69 15.48 11.77 10.75
C LYS A 69 14.79 11.45 12.09
N ASN A 70 14.03 10.36 12.14
CA ASN A 70 13.31 9.89 13.33
C ASN A 70 14.06 8.73 14.02
N ASP A 71 15.38 8.63 13.83
CA ASP A 71 16.24 7.59 14.42
C ASP A 71 15.74 6.16 14.19
N GLY A 72 15.16 5.89 13.01
CA GLY A 72 14.63 4.58 12.66
C GLY A 72 13.25 4.26 13.24
N ARG A 73 12.59 5.20 13.93
CA ARG A 73 11.22 5.02 14.47
C ARG A 73 10.15 5.16 13.38
N TYR A 74 8.98 4.60 13.64
CA TYR A 74 7.81 4.66 12.77
C TYR A 74 7.36 6.09 12.44
N LEU A 75 6.75 6.25 11.26
CA LEU A 75 6.18 7.50 10.79
C LEU A 75 4.71 7.58 11.26
N HIS A 76 4.46 8.33 12.32
CA HIS A 76 3.10 8.66 12.79
C HIS A 76 2.44 9.75 11.93
#